data_AF-F3AG46-F1
#
_entry.id   AF-F3AG46-F1
#
_cell.length_a   1.000
_cell.length_b   1.000
_cell.length_c   1.000
_cell.angle_alpha   90.00
_cell.angle_beta   90.00
_cell.angle_gamma   90.00
#
_symmetry.space_group_name_H-M   'P 1'
#
loop_
_entity.id
_entity.type
_entity.pdbx_description
1 polymer ?
#
loop_
_entity_poly.entity_id
_entity_poly.type
_entity_poly.pdbx_seq_one_letter_code
_entity_poly.pdbx_strand_id
1 'polypeptide(L)' 'MDFSKIKNLSIDIKGKNFDNVTMDVLSMGMTGDYEVAIEEGATHVRVGTGIFGERNYTI' A
#
# COMPACT_ATOMS: atom_id res chain seq x y z
N MET A 1 -1.29 0.18 -11.69
CA MET A 1 -0.06 -0.33 -11.03
C MET A 1 -0.31 -1.81 -10.75
N ASP A 2 0.66 -2.69 -10.95
CA ASP A 2 0.47 -4.14 -10.69
C ASP A 2 0.79 -4.43 -9.22
N PHE A 3 -0.25 -4.47 -8.38
CA PHE A 3 -0.12 -4.70 -6.93
C PHE A 3 0.18 -6.17 -6.59
N SER A 4 -0.11 -7.11 -7.50
CA SER A 4 0.12 -8.54 -7.29
C SER A 4 1.60 -8.85 -7.11
N LYS A 5 2.49 -8.12 -7.80
CA LYS A 5 3.95 -8.23 -7.60
C LYS A 5 4.39 -7.84 -6.19
N ILE A 6 3.81 -6.78 -5.63
CA ILE A 6 4.15 -6.29 -4.29
C ILE A 6 3.68 -7.30 -3.25
N LYS A 7 2.47 -7.85 -3.43
CA LYS A 7 1.94 -8.92 -2.59
C LYS A 7 2.86 -10.15 -2.59
N ASN A 8 3.26 -10.62 -3.77
CA ASN A 8 4.15 -11.79 -3.88
C ASN A 8 5.49 -11.54 -3.20
N LEU A 9 6.09 -10.37 -3.39
CA LEU A 9 7.33 -10.01 -2.71
C LEU A 9 7.17 -9.99 -1.18
N SER A 10 6.02 -9.53 -0.68
CA SER A 10 5.73 -9.54 0.76
C SER A 10 5.65 -10.97 1.33
N ILE A 11 5.05 -11.89 0.57
CA ILE A 11 4.94 -13.32 0.92
C ILE A 11 6.32 -13.96 0.90
N ASP A 12 7.13 -13.69 -0.12
CA ASP A 12 8.48 -14.23 -0.26
C ASP A 12 9.38 -13.79 0.90
N ILE A 13 9.32 -12.51 1.28
CA ILE A 13 10.09 -11.99 2.42
C ILE A 13 9.58 -12.58 3.74
N LYS A 14 8.26 -12.73 3.90
CA LYS A 14 7.67 -13.41 5.07
C LYS A 14 8.16 -14.85 5.20
N GLY A 15 8.27 -15.57 4.08
CA GLY A 15 8.78 -16.94 4.00
C GLY A 15 10.26 -17.08 4.36
N LYS A 16 11.05 -16.01 4.18
CA LYS A 16 12.49 -16.00 4.58
C LYS A 16 12.72 -15.93 6.09
N ASN A 17 11.67 -15.65 6.88
CA ASN A 17 11.67 -15.71 8.34
C ASN A 17 12.89 -15.01 8.99
N PHE A 18 13.12 -13.75 8.62
CA PHE A 18 14.20 -12.96 9.21
C PHE A 18 13.91 -12.69 10.69
N ASP A 19 14.92 -12.88 11.53
CA ASP A 19 14.81 -12.61 12.97
C ASP A 19 14.38 -11.15 13.23
N ASN A 20 13.39 -10.97 14.08
CA ASN A 20 12.80 -9.68 14.47
C ASN A 20 12.16 -8.87 13.32
N VAL A 21 11.86 -9.49 12.17
CA VAL A 21 11.16 -8.83 11.07
C VAL A 21 9.82 -9.51 10.81
N THR A 22 8.74 -8.73 10.78
CA THR A 22 7.41 -9.21 10.40
C THR A 22 6.88 -8.50 9.17
N MET A 23 6.27 -9.27 8.27
CA MET A 23 5.61 -8.78 7.06
C MET A 23 4.09 -8.86 7.24
N ASP A 24 3.58 -8.12 8.22
CA ASP A 24 2.13 -8.05 8.52
C ASP A 24 1.47 -6.80 7.94
N VAL A 25 2.29 -5.82 7.53
CA VAL A 25 1.83 -4.56 6.95
C VAL A 25 2.17 -4.51 5.46
N LEU A 26 1.14 -4.31 4.64
CA LEU A 26 1.26 -4.10 3.20
C LEU A 26 0.69 -2.71 2.87
N SER A 27 1.56 -1.70 2.85
CA SER A 27 1.17 -0.32 2.56
C SER A 27 1.25 -0.03 1.06
N MET A 28 0.11 -0.14 0.37
CA MET A 28 -0.01 0.10 -1.06
C MET A 28 -1.38 0.69 -1.40
N GLY A 29 -1.47 1.37 -2.53
CA GLY A 29 -2.67 2.15 -2.88
C GLY A 29 -2.60 3.59 -2.40
N MET A 30 -3.00 4.49 -3.29
CA MET A 30 -3.16 5.92 -3.14
C MET A 30 -4.64 6.27 -3.37
N THR A 31 -5.01 7.54 -3.18
CA THR A 31 -6.38 8.06 -3.42
C THR A 31 -7.05 7.55 -4.71
N GLY A 32 -6.31 7.33 -5.80
CA GLY A 32 -6.88 6.95 -7.10
C GLY A 32 -6.94 5.45 -7.38
N ASP A 33 -6.33 4.60 -6.55
CA ASP A 33 -6.19 3.16 -6.82
C ASP A 33 -6.27 2.30 -5.54
N TYR A 34 -6.78 2.88 -4.45
CA TYR A 34 -6.92 2.18 -3.17
C TYR A 34 -7.90 0.99 -3.22
N GLU A 35 -8.94 1.05 -4.05
CA GLU A 35 -9.91 -0.04 -4.20
C GLU A 35 -9.23 -1.32 -4.73
N VAL A 36 -8.48 -1.18 -5.83
CA VAL A 36 -7.70 -2.28 -6.41
C VAL A 36 -6.61 -2.75 -5.44
N ALA A 37 -5.98 -1.82 -4.71
CA ALA A 37 -4.99 -2.18 -3.69
C ALA A 37 -5.61 -3.02 -2.56
N ILE A 38 -6.84 -2.72 -2.12
CA ILE A 38 -7.58 -3.49 -1.11
C ILE A 38 -7.89 -4.90 -1.64
N GLU A 39 -8.39 -5.02 -2.87
CA GLU A 39 -8.67 -6.31 -3.51
C GLU A 39 -7.42 -7.19 -3.60
N GLU A 40 -6.26 -6.58 -3.83
CA GLU A 40 -4.97 -7.25 -3.90
C GLU A 40 -4.38 -7.58 -2.51
N GLY A 41 -4.98 -7.08 -1.42
CA GLY A 41 -4.61 -7.43 -0.04
C GLY A 41 -3.84 -6.35 0.72
N ALA A 42 -3.97 -5.08 0.34
CA ALA A 42 -3.39 -3.97 1.10
C ALA A 42 -3.96 -3.93 2.53
N THR A 43 -3.09 -3.75 3.52
CA THR A 43 -3.53 -3.52 4.90
C THR A 43 -3.56 -2.03 5.24
N HIS A 44 -2.83 -1.21 4.48
CA HIS A 44 -2.79 0.24 4.64
C HIS A 44 -2.84 0.92 3.28
N VAL A 45 -3.74 1.88 3.12
CA VAL A 45 -3.87 2.72 1.91
C VAL A 45 -3.54 4.17 2.27
N ARG A 46 -3.03 4.94 1.30
CA ARG A 46 -2.60 6.33 1.52
C ARG A 46 -3.55 7.29 0.80
N VAL A 47 -4.48 7.88 1.55
CA VAL A 47 -5.48 8.80 0.99
C VAL A 47 -5.12 10.23 1.38
N GLY A 48 -4.74 11.04 0.40
CA GLY A 48 -4.39 12.46 0.57
C GLY A 48 -5.48 13.34 -0.01
N THR A 49 -5.39 13.62 -1.32
CA THR A 49 -6.35 14.43 -2.08
C THR A 49 -7.81 13.98 -1.89
N GLY A 50 -8.07 12.69 -1.66
CA GLY A 50 -9.44 12.20 -1.45
C GLY A 50 -10.05 12.65 -0.13
N ILE A 51 -9.23 12.96 0.87
CA ILE A 51 -9.67 13.48 2.17
C ILE A 51 -9.54 15.01 2.19
N PHE A 52 -8.40 15.54 1.71
CA PHE A 52 -8.04 16.95 1.88
C PHE A 52 -8.30 17.84 0.66
N GLY A 53 -8.73 17.27 -0.47
CA GLY A 53 -8.90 18.00 -1.72
C GLY A 53 -7.59 18.36 -2.41
N GLU A 54 -7.69 19.19 -3.46
CA GLU A 54 -6.54 19.67 -4.20
C GLU A 54 -5.65 20.58 -3.34
N ARG A 55 -4.35 20.57 -3.64
CA ARG A 55 -3.38 21.38 -2.91
C ARG A 55 -3.49 22.83 -3.37
N ASN A 56 -3.92 23.72 -2.47
CA ASN A 56 -3.91 25.16 -2.72
C ASN A 56 -2.46 25.67 -2.69
N TYR A 57 -1.96 26.12 -3.85
CA TYR A 57 -0.62 26.70 -4.00
C TYR A 57 -0.62 28.24 -4.00
N THR A 58 -1.71 28.87 -3.57
CA THR A 58 -1.78 30.33 -3.46
C THR A 58 -0.83 30.80 -2.36
N ILE A 59 0.13 31.64 -2.76
CA ILE A 59 1.15 32.28 -1.91
C ILE A 59 0.62 33.64 -1.45
#